data_AF-A0A5C3M0J0-F1
#
_entry.id   AF-A0A5C3M0J0-F1
#
_cell.length_a   1.000
_cell.length_b   1.000
_cell.length_c   1.000
_cell.angle_alpha   90.00
_cell.angle_beta   90.00
_cell.angle_gamma   90.00
#
_symmetry.space_group_name_H-M   'P 1'
#
loop_
_entity.id
_entity.type
_entity.pdbx_description
1 polymer ?
#
loop_
_entity_poly.entity_id
_entity_poly.type
_entity_poly.pdbx_seq_one_letter_code
_entity_poly.pdbx_strand_id
1 'polypeptide(L)'
;MPHKVPGKSHLASVLQLLNQQPRLEMPKLKSLKITLAAKTDHLGPRRFVKDQLPRIRYANPDVEIIVERVKEVGKRGAWRPELRVEFNDGQSRTLDLLEKRSTLIVKELMDVAGGSAWADWQREQKKAGLPVLEGEDLVEEAREKKLAKKPQPALTLKAFLEMQAKSPKKSGEGEAKGEKAEERANVILPRNGEQVQQVHAS
;
A
#
# COMPACT_ATOMS: atom_id res chain seq x y z
N MET A 1 -37.30 -12.91 25.19
CA MET A 1 -36.10 -12.04 25.30
C MET A 1 -35.08 -12.53 24.29
N PRO A 2 -34.73 -11.77 23.24
CA PRO A 2 -33.68 -12.19 22.31
C PRO A 2 -32.30 -12.04 22.96
N HIS A 3 -31.59 -13.14 23.15
CA HIS A 3 -30.20 -13.12 23.62
C HIS A 3 -29.30 -12.61 22.48
N LYS A 4 -28.58 -11.52 22.74
CA LYS A 4 -27.56 -10.99 21.83
C LYS A 4 -26.44 -12.03 21.74
N VAL A 5 -26.29 -12.67 20.57
CA VAL A 5 -25.23 -13.65 20.33
C VAL A 5 -23.88 -12.97 20.59
N PRO A 6 -23.02 -13.51 21.47
CA PRO A 6 -21.70 -12.92 21.70
C PRO A 6 -20.93 -12.93 20.38
N GLY A 7 -20.40 -11.77 19.98
CA GLY A 7 -19.58 -11.66 18.78
C GLY A 7 -18.38 -12.60 18.84
N LYS A 8 -17.82 -12.98 17.68
CA LYS A 8 -16.63 -13.83 17.59
C LYS A 8 -15.54 -13.28 18.51
N SER A 9 -14.99 -14.13 19.38
CA SER A 9 -13.87 -13.73 20.25
C SER A 9 -12.64 -13.38 19.41
N HIS A 10 -11.81 -12.45 19.89
CA HIS A 10 -10.57 -12.06 19.19
C HIS A 10 -9.67 -13.27 18.90
N LEU A 11 -9.59 -14.20 19.86
CA LEU A 11 -8.86 -15.46 19.70
C LEU A 11 -9.44 -16.33 18.56
N ALA A 12 -10.77 -16.43 18.46
CA ALA A 12 -11.39 -17.16 17.36
C ALA A 12 -11.05 -16.54 15.99
N SER A 13 -10.99 -15.21 15.90
CA SER A 13 -10.56 -14.51 14.69
C SER A 13 -9.09 -14.78 14.33
N VAL A 14 -8.19 -14.78 15.32
CA VAL A 14 -6.77 -15.10 15.11
C VAL A 14 -6.60 -16.55 14.66
N LEU A 15 -7.28 -17.50 15.31
CA LEU A 15 -7.22 -18.91 14.90
C LEU A 15 -7.80 -19.13 13.51
N GLN A 16 -8.86 -18.42 13.14
CA GLN A 16 -9.41 -18.47 11.79
C GLN A 16 -8.38 -17.99 10.75
N LEU A 17 -7.63 -16.92 11.04
CA LEU A 17 -6.56 -16.42 10.18
C LEU A 17 -5.38 -17.41 10.07
N LEU A 18 -4.93 -17.95 11.21
CA LEU A 18 -3.79 -18.88 11.25
C LEU A 18 -4.08 -20.21 10.54
N ASN A 19 -5.32 -20.69 10.60
CA ASN A 19 -5.77 -21.93 9.95
C ASN A 19 -6.36 -21.71 8.54
N GLN A 20 -6.27 -20.50 7.99
CA GLN A 20 -6.75 -20.22 6.64
C GLN A 20 -5.97 -21.06 5.62
N GLN A 21 -6.67 -21.63 4.63
CA GLN A 21 -6.04 -22.34 3.52
C GLN A 21 -5.50 -21.34 2.48
N PRO A 22 -4.44 -21.68 1.73
CA PRO A 22 -3.58 -22.85 1.86
C PRO A 22 -2.69 -22.79 3.10
N ARG A 23 -2.30 -23.97 3.61
CA ARG A 23 -1.36 -24.07 4.73
C ARG A 23 0.07 -23.82 4.21
N LEU A 24 0.74 -22.82 4.76
CA LEU A 24 2.03 -22.32 4.27
C LEU A 24 3.20 -23.13 4.83
N GLU A 25 3.23 -24.43 4.58
CA GLU A 25 4.28 -25.33 5.04
C GLU A 25 5.51 -25.28 4.12
N MET A 26 6.71 -25.20 4.71
CA MET A 26 7.97 -25.02 3.99
C MET A 26 9.06 -25.92 4.61
N PRO A 27 9.03 -27.23 4.36
CA PRO A 27 9.86 -28.20 5.09
C PRO A 27 11.36 -28.09 4.81
N LYS A 28 11.76 -27.45 3.71
CA LYS A 28 13.17 -27.28 3.33
C LYS A 28 13.80 -25.98 3.84
N LEU A 29 12.99 -25.12 4.47
CA LEU A 29 13.39 -23.79 4.88
C LEU A 29 14.06 -23.84 6.25
N LYS A 30 15.17 -23.13 6.39
CA LYS A 30 15.91 -22.98 7.66
C LYS A 30 15.66 -21.61 8.28
N SER A 31 15.90 -20.55 7.51
CA SER A 31 15.77 -19.18 7.97
C SER A 31 15.11 -18.29 6.92
N LEU A 32 14.37 -17.30 7.40
CA LEU A 32 13.67 -16.30 6.60
C LEU A 32 13.99 -14.92 7.17
N LYS A 33 14.65 -14.10 6.38
CA LYS A 33 15.04 -12.74 6.76
C LYS A 33 14.37 -11.73 5.84
N ILE A 34 13.55 -10.86 6.41
CA ILE A 34 12.88 -9.77 5.70
C ILE A 34 13.52 -8.47 6.12
N THR A 35 13.99 -7.71 5.15
CA THR A 35 14.43 -6.34 5.39
C THR A 35 13.39 -5.41 4.76
N LEU A 36 12.89 -4.44 5.54
CA LEU A 36 11.87 -3.47 5.13
C LEU A 36 12.18 -2.05 5.62
N ALA A 37 11.74 -1.04 4.87
CA ALA A 37 11.87 0.35 5.25
C ALA A 37 11.00 0.67 6.47
N ALA A 38 11.56 1.41 7.43
CA ALA A 38 10.85 1.90 8.59
C ALA A 38 9.72 2.89 8.22
N LYS A 39 9.86 3.62 7.11
CA LYS A 39 8.85 4.54 6.57
C LYS A 39 7.92 3.87 5.55
N THR A 40 6.81 4.54 5.25
CA THR A 40 5.58 4.00 4.64
C THR A 40 5.65 3.72 3.14
N ASP A 41 6.83 3.48 2.57
CA ASP A 41 6.98 3.42 1.12
C ASP A 41 6.55 2.07 0.50
N HIS A 42 6.52 0.97 1.27
CA HIS A 42 6.22 -0.38 0.75
C HIS A 42 5.01 -1.04 1.44
N LEU A 43 3.80 -0.81 0.92
CA LEU A 43 2.56 -1.34 1.51
C LEU A 43 2.45 -2.87 1.41
N GLY A 44 2.86 -3.47 0.30
CA GLY A 44 2.76 -4.92 0.09
C GLY A 44 3.61 -5.74 1.05
N PRO A 45 4.91 -5.46 1.18
CA PRO A 45 5.77 -6.10 2.18
C PRO A 45 5.30 -5.90 3.62
N ARG A 46 4.77 -4.71 3.96
CA ARG A 46 4.17 -4.47 5.30
C ARG A 46 2.95 -5.34 5.55
N ARG A 47 2.07 -5.44 4.55
CA ARG A 47 0.89 -6.29 4.61
C ARG A 47 1.27 -7.76 4.74
N PHE A 48 2.31 -8.19 4.02
CA PHE A 48 2.88 -9.52 4.14
C PHE A 48 3.37 -9.82 5.57
N VAL A 49 4.18 -8.93 6.15
CA VAL A 49 4.67 -9.07 7.53
C VAL A 49 3.53 -9.11 8.55
N LYS A 50 2.48 -8.32 8.35
CA LYS A 50 1.33 -8.25 9.26
C LYS A 50 0.42 -9.48 9.17
N ASP A 51 0.06 -9.89 7.95
CA ASP A 51 -1.03 -10.85 7.75
C ASP A 51 -0.51 -12.27 7.47
N GLN A 52 0.61 -12.41 6.77
CA GLN A 52 1.10 -13.69 6.26
C GLN A 52 2.21 -14.28 7.14
N LEU A 53 3.06 -13.44 7.72
CA LEU A 53 4.16 -13.91 8.57
C LEU A 53 3.68 -14.69 9.81
N PRO A 54 2.60 -14.29 10.52
CA PRO A 54 2.07 -15.08 11.61
C PRO A 54 1.58 -16.46 11.16
N ARG A 55 0.97 -16.56 9.98
CA ARG A 55 0.53 -17.84 9.38
C ARG A 55 1.72 -18.73 9.06
N ILE A 56 2.78 -18.17 8.47
CA ILE A 56 4.02 -18.86 8.17
C ILE A 56 4.67 -19.40 9.46
N ARG A 57 4.79 -18.56 10.50
CA ARG A 57 5.35 -18.97 11.80
C ARG A 57 4.53 -20.08 12.43
N TYR A 58 3.21 -20.00 12.34
CA TYR A 58 2.31 -21.01 12.91
C TYR A 58 2.42 -22.37 12.19
N ALA A 59 2.58 -22.36 10.87
CA ALA A 59 2.79 -23.59 10.10
C ALA A 59 4.22 -24.16 10.24
N ASN A 60 5.22 -23.31 10.53
CA ASN A 60 6.64 -23.68 10.59
C ASN A 60 7.28 -23.15 11.88
N PRO A 61 7.09 -23.84 13.02
CA PRO A 61 7.61 -23.36 14.31
C PRO A 61 9.14 -23.31 14.34
N ASP A 62 9.81 -24.26 13.65
CA ASP A 62 11.26 -24.44 13.69
C ASP A 62 12.05 -23.46 12.81
N VAL A 63 11.38 -22.74 11.91
CA VAL A 63 12.05 -21.81 10.98
C VAL A 63 12.45 -20.53 11.71
N GLU A 64 13.69 -20.07 11.58
CA GLU A 64 14.08 -18.78 12.11
C GLU A 64 13.48 -17.64 11.26
N ILE A 65 12.82 -16.66 11.87
CA ILE A 65 12.21 -15.54 11.15
C ILE A 65 12.71 -14.24 11.74
N ILE A 66 13.42 -13.46 10.92
CA ILE A 66 14.02 -12.19 11.31
C ILE A 66 13.38 -11.08 10.47
N VAL A 67 12.89 -10.04 11.13
CA VAL A 67 12.32 -8.85 10.48
C VAL A 67 13.15 -7.63 10.85
N GLU A 68 13.91 -7.12 9.89
CA GLU A 68 14.73 -5.93 10.05
C GLU A 68 14.03 -4.71 9.47
N ARG A 69 13.91 -3.67 10.29
CA ARG A 69 13.35 -2.38 9.89
C ARG A 69 14.46 -1.36 9.77
N VAL A 70 14.85 -1.04 8.54
CA VAL A 70 15.95 -0.11 8.28
C VAL A 70 15.39 1.30 8.13
N LYS A 71 15.99 2.27 8.82
CA LYS A 71 15.70 3.69 8.57
C LYS A 71 16.29 4.03 7.21
N GLU A 72 15.45 4.45 6.27
CA GLU A 72 15.91 4.85 4.95
C GLU A 72 16.90 6.01 5.05
N VAL A 73 18.10 5.81 4.54
CA VAL A 73 19.15 6.83 4.40
C VAL A 73 19.22 7.18 2.93
N GLY A 74 18.70 8.35 2.53
CA GLY A 74 18.75 8.83 1.15
C GLY A 74 17.42 9.35 0.59
N LYS A 75 17.35 9.48 -0.74
CA LYS A 75 16.16 9.94 -1.44
C LYS A 75 15.05 8.89 -1.38
N ARG A 76 13.80 9.37 -1.29
CA ARG A 76 12.59 8.53 -1.32
C ARG A 76 12.61 7.60 -2.54
N GLY A 77 12.32 6.31 -2.34
CA GLY A 77 12.29 5.31 -3.41
C GLY A 77 13.65 4.71 -3.83
N ALA A 78 14.78 5.14 -3.24
CA ALA A 78 16.07 4.51 -3.51
C ALA A 78 16.23 3.15 -2.80
N TRP A 79 15.47 2.93 -1.72
CA TRP A 79 15.59 1.75 -0.88
C TRP A 79 14.68 0.60 -1.36
N ARG A 80 15.25 -0.61 -1.47
CA ARG A 80 14.56 -1.80 -2.00
C ARG A 80 14.30 -2.83 -0.89
N PRO A 81 13.04 -3.26 -0.72
CA PRO A 81 12.71 -4.34 0.22
C PRO A 81 13.13 -5.69 -0.31
N GLU A 82 13.72 -6.50 0.56
CA GLU A 82 14.29 -7.80 0.21
C GLU A 82 13.82 -8.88 1.18
N LEU A 83 13.62 -10.07 0.65
CA LEU A 83 13.31 -11.29 1.40
C LEU A 83 14.40 -12.31 1.08
N ARG A 84 15.24 -12.59 2.08
CA ARG A 84 16.26 -13.63 1.99
C ARG A 84 15.75 -14.92 2.62
N VAL A 85 15.91 -16.00 1.88
CA VAL A 85 15.42 -17.34 2.18
C VAL A 85 16.65 -18.25 2.23
N GLU A 86 16.89 -18.92 3.35
CA GLU A 86 18.00 -19.87 3.54
C GLU A 86 17.42 -21.28 3.73
N PHE A 87 17.92 -22.23 2.95
CA PHE A 87 17.47 -23.61 2.96
C PHE A 87 18.37 -24.48 3.83
N ASN A 88 17.87 -25.66 4.21
CA ASN A 88 18.61 -26.64 5.00
C ASN A 88 19.85 -27.20 4.28
N ASP A 89 19.91 -27.10 2.95
CA ASP A 89 21.06 -27.47 2.12
C ASP A 89 22.16 -26.38 2.06
N GLY A 90 21.94 -25.25 2.74
CA GLY A 90 22.85 -24.09 2.75
C GLY A 90 22.68 -23.16 1.55
N GLN A 91 21.78 -23.46 0.60
CA GLN A 91 21.46 -22.52 -0.47
C GLN A 91 20.72 -21.31 0.10
N SER A 92 20.96 -20.14 -0.50
CA SER A 92 20.18 -18.95 -0.18
C SER A 92 19.66 -18.28 -1.43
N ARG A 93 18.45 -17.73 -1.35
CA ARG A 93 17.80 -16.97 -2.42
C ARG A 93 17.33 -15.65 -1.87
N THR A 94 17.50 -14.59 -2.66
CA THR A 94 16.98 -13.26 -2.33
C THR A 94 15.87 -12.92 -3.31
N LEU A 95 14.70 -12.58 -2.78
CA LEU A 95 13.54 -12.13 -3.53
C LEU A 95 13.40 -10.62 -3.34
N ASP A 96 13.38 -9.90 -4.47
CA ASP A 96 13.03 -8.47 -4.48
C ASP A 96 11.54 -8.33 -4.19
N LEU A 97 11.17 -7.49 -3.22
CA LEU A 97 9.79 -7.25 -2.83
C LEU A 97 9.24 -5.90 -3.34
N LEU A 98 10.03 -5.15 -4.12
CA LEU A 98 9.66 -3.84 -4.62
C LEU A 98 8.38 -3.93 -5.48
N GLU A 99 7.42 -3.04 -5.20
CA GLU A 99 6.11 -2.98 -5.89
C GLU A 99 5.27 -4.27 -5.85
N LYS A 100 5.69 -5.30 -5.11
CA LYS A 100 4.95 -6.56 -4.99
C LYS A 100 3.84 -6.44 -3.95
N ARG A 101 2.69 -7.02 -4.26
CA ARG A 101 1.58 -7.20 -3.30
C ARG A 101 1.86 -8.40 -2.40
N SER A 102 1.30 -8.41 -1.19
CA SER A 102 1.51 -9.49 -0.23
C SER A 102 1.15 -10.88 -0.75
N THR A 103 0.09 -11.00 -1.56
CA THR A 103 -0.34 -12.27 -2.17
C THR A 103 0.71 -12.81 -3.15
N LEU A 104 1.27 -11.93 -3.98
CA LEU A 104 2.35 -12.28 -4.91
C LEU A 104 3.62 -12.73 -4.17
N ILE A 105 3.97 -12.03 -3.09
CA ILE A 105 5.13 -12.39 -2.24
C ILE A 105 4.95 -13.80 -1.65
N VAL A 106 3.74 -14.12 -1.15
CA VAL A 106 3.44 -15.48 -0.64
C VAL A 106 3.57 -16.50 -1.77
N LYS A 107 2.98 -16.24 -2.93
CA LYS A 107 3.05 -17.15 -4.08
C LYS A 107 4.49 -17.44 -4.46
N GLU A 108 5.31 -16.41 -4.66
CA GLU A 108 6.72 -16.58 -5.01
C GLU A 108 7.49 -17.33 -3.93
N LEU A 109 7.27 -17.03 -2.65
CA LEU A 109 7.90 -17.74 -1.56
C LEU A 109 7.51 -19.23 -1.54
N MET A 110 6.23 -19.54 -1.74
CA MET A 110 5.73 -20.90 -1.76
C MET A 110 6.15 -21.66 -3.02
N ASP A 111 6.26 -21.01 -4.17
CA ASP A 111 6.80 -21.61 -5.38
C ASP A 111 8.27 -22.03 -5.21
N VAL A 112 9.01 -21.30 -4.35
CA VAL A 112 10.40 -21.62 -4.03
C VAL A 112 10.51 -22.64 -2.89
N ALA A 113 9.68 -22.56 -1.84
CA ALA A 113 9.87 -23.29 -0.58
C ALA A 113 8.71 -24.22 -0.16
N GLY A 114 7.54 -24.14 -0.81
CA GLY A 114 6.27 -24.76 -0.40
C GLY A 114 6.14 -26.27 -0.59
N GLY A 115 7.14 -26.92 -1.19
CA GLY A 115 7.20 -28.38 -1.30
C GLY A 115 6.04 -29.01 -2.09
N SER A 116 5.71 -30.27 -1.78
CA SER A 116 4.69 -31.05 -2.49
C SER A 116 3.26 -30.60 -2.17
N ALA A 117 2.97 -30.27 -0.91
CA ALA A 117 1.64 -29.85 -0.48
C ALA A 117 1.17 -28.58 -1.23
N TRP A 118 2.09 -27.65 -1.48
CA TRP A 118 1.82 -26.47 -2.30
C TRP A 118 1.51 -26.81 -3.76
N ALA A 119 2.28 -27.72 -4.36
CA ALA A 119 2.05 -28.16 -5.73
C ALA A 119 0.70 -28.89 -5.88
N ASP A 120 0.30 -29.69 -4.88
CA ASP A 120 -1.00 -30.35 -4.83
C ASP A 120 -2.12 -29.33 -4.79
N TRP A 121 -2.03 -28.35 -3.88
CA TRP A 121 -2.97 -27.24 -3.78
C TRP A 121 -3.12 -26.48 -5.11
N GLN A 122 -2.00 -26.11 -5.74
CA GLN A 122 -2.02 -25.42 -7.04
C GLN A 122 -2.74 -26.24 -8.11
N ARG A 123 -2.53 -27.56 -8.13
CA ARG A 123 -3.21 -28.46 -9.08
C ARG A 123 -4.71 -28.55 -8.80
N GLU A 124 -5.11 -28.60 -7.54
CA GLU A 124 -6.53 -28.61 -7.14
C GLU A 124 -7.24 -27.30 -7.50
N GLN A 125 -6.64 -26.15 -7.17
CA GLN A 125 -7.19 -24.84 -7.52
C GLN A 125 -7.30 -24.65 -9.04
N LYS A 126 -6.28 -25.08 -9.79
CA LYS A 126 -6.31 -25.04 -11.26
C LYS A 126 -7.39 -25.95 -11.85
N LYS A 127 -7.63 -27.13 -11.28
CA LYS A 127 -8.72 -28.02 -11.69
C LYS A 127 -10.10 -27.43 -11.36
N ALA A 128 -10.22 -26.73 -10.23
CA ALA A 128 -11.44 -26.05 -9.81
C ALA A 128 -11.69 -24.73 -10.56
N GLY A 129 -10.70 -24.22 -11.30
CA GLY A 129 -10.78 -22.91 -11.96
C GLY A 129 -10.79 -21.72 -10.97
N LEU A 130 -10.29 -21.94 -9.76
CA LEU A 130 -10.23 -20.94 -8.69
C LEU A 130 -8.82 -20.33 -8.57
N PRO A 131 -8.68 -19.11 -8.05
CA PRO A 131 -7.38 -18.50 -7.81
C PRO A 131 -6.57 -19.31 -6.77
N VAL A 132 -5.25 -19.37 -6.94
CA VAL A 132 -4.37 -20.13 -6.04
C VAL A 132 -4.34 -19.49 -4.64
N LEU A 133 -4.39 -18.15 -4.59
CA LEU A 133 -4.50 -17.37 -3.37
C LEU A 133 -5.65 -16.36 -3.46
N GLU A 134 -6.34 -16.16 -2.34
CA GLU A 134 -7.40 -15.15 -2.24
C GLU A 134 -6.87 -13.75 -2.60
N GLY A 135 -7.52 -13.11 -3.57
CA GLY A 135 -7.17 -11.76 -4.03
C GLY A 135 -6.14 -11.69 -5.16
N GLU A 136 -5.77 -12.84 -5.77
CA GLU A 136 -4.96 -12.89 -6.99
C GLU A 136 -5.69 -12.32 -8.21
N ASP A 137 -7.00 -12.58 -8.35
CA ASP A 137 -7.82 -12.08 -9.47
C ASP A 137 -7.87 -10.54 -9.52
N LEU A 138 -7.88 -9.89 -8.36
CA LEU A 138 -7.82 -8.44 -8.26
C LEU A 138 -6.49 -7.85 -8.75
N VAL A 139 -5.43 -8.66 -8.83
CA VAL A 139 -4.12 -8.26 -9.36
C VAL A 139 -4.14 -8.31 -10.88
N GLU A 140 -4.60 -9.42 -11.45
CA GLU A 140 -4.68 -9.57 -12.92
C GLU A 140 -5.66 -8.59 -13.52
N GLU A 141 -6.86 -8.43 -12.96
CA GLU A 141 -7.80 -7.41 -13.42
C GLU A 141 -7.23 -5.99 -13.36
N ALA A 142 -6.49 -5.66 -12.29
CA ALA A 142 -5.88 -4.34 -12.16
C ALA A 142 -4.76 -4.13 -13.19
N ARG A 143 -4.01 -5.19 -13.52
CA ARG A 143 -2.96 -5.17 -14.54
C ARG A 143 -3.55 -5.02 -15.94
N GLU A 144 -4.61 -5.75 -16.24
CA GLU A 144 -5.36 -5.63 -17.49
C GLU A 144 -6.01 -4.25 -17.63
N LYS A 145 -6.63 -3.72 -16.58
CA LYS A 145 -7.17 -2.34 -16.57
C LYS A 145 -6.09 -1.29 -16.77
N LYS A 146 -4.86 -1.51 -16.27
CA LYS A 146 -3.70 -0.64 -16.52
C LYS A 146 -3.21 -0.75 -17.97
N LEU A 147 -3.20 -1.95 -18.55
CA LEU A 147 -2.80 -2.16 -19.96
C LEU A 147 -3.86 -1.65 -20.96
N ALA A 148 -5.14 -1.75 -20.62
CA ALA A 148 -6.26 -1.35 -21.47
C ALA A 148 -6.53 0.16 -21.43
N LYS A 149 -6.04 0.89 -20.41
CA LYS A 149 -6.04 2.35 -20.42
C LYS A 149 -4.96 2.86 -21.39
N LYS A 150 -5.35 3.07 -22.65
CA LYS A 150 -4.58 3.89 -23.60
C LYS A 150 -4.19 5.21 -22.91
N PRO A 151 -2.95 5.70 -23.05
CA PRO A 151 -2.60 7.02 -22.54
C PRO A 151 -3.56 8.01 -23.19
N GLN A 152 -4.36 8.69 -22.38
CA GLN A 152 -5.16 9.79 -22.91
C GLN A 152 -4.17 10.79 -23.52
N PRO A 153 -4.36 11.20 -24.78
CA PRO A 153 -3.51 12.23 -25.35
C PRO A 153 -3.59 13.44 -24.42
N ALA A 154 -2.44 13.92 -23.96
CA ALA A 154 -2.38 15.09 -23.12
C ALA A 154 -3.21 16.20 -23.80
N LEU A 155 -4.26 16.67 -23.13
CA LEU A 155 -5.05 17.80 -23.59
C LEU A 155 -4.08 18.98 -23.75
N THR A 156 -3.69 19.24 -24.99
CA THR A 156 -2.81 20.36 -25.30
C THR A 156 -3.53 21.66 -24.93
N LEU A 157 -2.81 22.65 -24.41
CA LEU A 157 -3.38 23.96 -24.01
C LEU A 157 -4.22 24.60 -25.14
N LYS A 158 -3.88 24.31 -26.40
CA LYS A 158 -4.63 24.75 -27.58
C LYS A 158 -6.05 24.18 -27.63
N ALA A 159 -6.22 22.88 -27.36
CA ALA A 159 -7.53 22.23 -27.36
C ALA A 159 -8.44 22.76 -26.23
N PHE A 160 -7.86 23.13 -25.09
CA PHE A 160 -8.59 23.73 -23.96
C PHE A 160 -9.07 25.17 -24.28
N LEU A 161 -8.21 25.97 -24.91
CA LEU A 161 -8.56 27.34 -25.35
C LEU A 161 -9.65 27.36 -26.42
N GLU A 162 -9.63 26.41 -27.36
CA GLU A 162 -10.68 26.28 -28.39
C GLU A 162 -12.05 25.90 -27.82
N MET A 163 -12.07 25.09 -26.75
CA MET A 163 -13.31 24.73 -26.05
C MET A 163 -13.95 25.93 -25.33
N GLN A 164 -13.14 26.82 -24.75
CA GLN A 164 -13.68 28.04 -24.11
C GLN A 164 -14.19 29.06 -25.13
N ALA A 165 -13.60 29.12 -26.33
CA ALA A 165 -14.00 30.05 -27.38
C ALA A 165 -15.38 29.75 -28.02
N LYS A 166 -15.91 28.53 -27.86
CA LYS A 166 -17.18 28.09 -28.48
C LYS A 166 -18.41 28.16 -27.57
N SER A 167 -18.31 28.73 -26.37
CA SER A 167 -19.50 28.92 -25.51
C SER A 167 -20.34 30.11 -26.03
N PRO A 168 -21.60 29.92 -26.46
CA PRO A 168 -22.43 31.01 -26.94
C PRO A 168 -22.81 31.95 -25.79
N LYS A 169 -22.41 33.23 -25.91
CA LYS A 169 -22.89 34.33 -25.06
C LYS A 169 -24.41 34.42 -25.19
N LYS A 170 -25.13 34.06 -24.13
CA LYS A 170 -26.55 34.40 -23.97
C LYS A 170 -26.60 35.88 -23.58
N SER A 171 -26.93 36.72 -24.55
CA SER A 171 -27.27 38.13 -24.41
C SER A 171 -28.57 38.29 -23.61
N GLY A 172 -28.60 39.26 -22.70
CA GLY A 172 -29.78 39.74 -22.00
C GLY A 172 -29.44 41.06 -21.29
N GLU A 173 -29.83 42.16 -21.95
CA GLU A 173 -29.73 43.56 -21.55
C GLU A 173 -30.41 43.89 -20.21
N GLY A 174 -29.98 44.99 -19.59
CA GLY A 174 -30.68 45.66 -18.49
C GLY A 174 -29.88 46.80 -17.87
N GLU A 175 -30.07 48.00 -18.43
CA GLU A 175 -29.42 49.29 -18.13
C GLU A 175 -29.60 49.87 -16.71
N ALA A 176 -28.53 50.57 -16.29
CA ALA A 176 -28.43 51.93 -15.71
C ALA A 176 -29.14 52.34 -14.39
N LYS A 177 -28.30 52.87 -13.49
CA LYS A 177 -28.36 54.15 -12.72
C LYS A 177 -27.47 53.96 -11.48
N GLY A 178 -26.47 54.78 -11.15
CA GLY A 178 -26.34 56.22 -11.26
C GLY A 178 -26.25 56.79 -9.84
N GLU A 179 -25.09 57.37 -9.50
CA GLU A 179 -24.89 58.42 -8.48
C GLU A 179 -24.99 58.06 -6.97
N LYS A 180 -23.88 58.11 -6.22
CA LYS A 180 -23.54 59.24 -5.31
C LYS A 180 -22.26 59.00 -4.50
N ALA A 181 -21.66 60.13 -4.15
CA ALA A 181 -20.38 60.36 -3.50
C ALA A 181 -20.39 60.11 -1.98
N GLU A 182 -19.28 60.54 -1.35
CA GLU A 182 -18.96 60.66 0.09
C GLU A 182 -18.40 59.40 0.76
N GLU A 183 -17.42 59.45 1.66
CA GLU A 183 -16.44 60.44 2.12
C GLU A 183 -15.65 59.72 3.24
N ARG A 184 -14.35 60.03 3.43
CA ARG A 184 -13.55 59.77 4.66
C ARG A 184 -13.27 58.29 5.00
N ALA A 185 -12.20 57.88 5.67
CA ALA A 185 -10.90 58.41 6.09
C ALA A 185 -10.10 57.14 6.44
N ASN A 186 -8.90 56.95 5.88
CA ASN A 186 -7.64 57.12 6.60
C ASN A 186 -7.69 56.68 8.08
N VAL A 187 -7.16 55.49 8.41
CA VAL A 187 -6.17 55.27 9.50
C VAL A 187 -5.39 53.98 9.19
N ILE A 188 -4.09 54.16 8.97
CA ILE A 188 -3.04 53.13 8.94
C ILE A 188 -2.34 53.15 10.31
N LEU A 189 -1.82 51.98 10.71
CA LEU A 189 -0.75 51.69 11.70
C LEU A 189 -1.22 51.15 13.09
N PRO A 190 -0.36 50.44 13.84
CA PRO A 190 0.55 49.36 13.42
C PRO A 190 0.50 48.12 14.35
N ARG A 191 1.09 47.01 13.86
CA ARG A 191 1.55 45.87 14.65
C ARG A 191 2.63 46.30 15.63
N ASN A 192 2.51 45.93 16.90
CA ASN A 192 3.62 45.89 17.84
C ASN A 192 3.44 44.70 18.80
N GLY A 193 4.49 43.89 18.93
CA GLY A 193 4.52 42.76 19.85
C GLY A 193 5.71 41.83 19.64
N GLU A 194 6.90 42.36 19.35
CA GLU A 194 8.16 41.61 19.36
C GLU A 194 8.87 41.95 20.68
N GLN A 195 8.82 41.04 21.66
CA GLN A 195 9.66 41.12 22.87
C GLN A 195 10.91 40.28 22.67
N VAL A 196 12.03 40.98 22.58
CA VAL A 196 13.39 40.43 22.67
C VAL A 196 13.69 40.19 24.15
N GLN A 197 13.98 38.94 24.52
CA GLN A 197 14.64 38.62 25.79
C GLN A 197 16.15 38.78 25.61
N GLN A 198 16.75 39.69 26.35
CA GLN A 198 18.20 39.78 26.55
C GLN A 198 18.56 39.47 28.01
N VAL A 199 19.38 38.43 28.13
CA VAL A 199 20.55 38.26 29.01
C VAL A 199 20.62 39.01 30.34
N HIS A 200 20.74 38.25 31.43
CA HIS A 200 21.60 38.62 32.55
C HIS A 200 22.48 37.42 32.92
N ALA A 201 23.77 37.59 32.67
CA ALA A 201 24.85 36.83 33.29
C ALA A 201 25.54 37.78 34.27
N SER A 202 25.57 37.42 35.54
CA SER A 202 26.57 37.81 36.55
C SER A 202 26.40 36.88 37.74
#